data_AF-A0A971HTA1-F1
#
_entry.id   AF-A0A971HTA1-F1
#
_cell.length_a   1.000
_cell.length_b   1.000
_cell.length_c   1.000
_cell.angle_alpha   90.00
_cell.angle_beta   90.00
_cell.angle_gamma   90.00
#
_symmetry.space_group_name_H-M   'P 1'
#
loop_
_entity.id
_entity.type
_entity.pdbx_description
1 polymer ?
#
loop_
_entity_poly.entity_id
_entity_poly.type
_entity_poly.pdbx_seq_one_letter_code
_entity_poly.pdbx_strand_id
1 'polypeptide(L)' 'MENSKVQTNEQDQLRVIGHEVLDISGEYGKMITFFNQTLKDKGLIFGLSKSGDKFAITIYEVP' A
#
# COMPACT_ATOMS: atom_id res chain seq x y z
N MET A 1 24.68 -28.48 -15.46
CA MET A 1 24.18 -27.37 -14.63
C MET A 1 23.43 -26.47 -15.59
N GLU A 2 22.11 -26.64 -15.63
CA GLU A 2 21.25 -26.02 -16.64
C GLU A 2 20.84 -24.63 -16.15
N ASN A 3 21.21 -23.61 -16.92
CA ASN A 3 20.87 -22.21 -16.62
C ASN A 3 19.37 -22.01 -16.90
N SER A 4 18.54 -22.04 -15.86
CA SER A 4 17.17 -21.56 -15.93
C SER A 4 17.17 -20.04 -16.08
N LYS A 5 17.10 -19.56 -17.33
CA LYS A 5 16.70 -18.19 -17.64
C LYS A 5 15.28 -18.00 -17.12
N VAL A 6 15.13 -17.20 -16.06
CA VAL A 6 13.82 -16.69 -15.65
C VAL A 6 13.34 -15.76 -16.77
N GLN A 7 12.38 -16.22 -17.55
CA GLN A 7 11.64 -15.37 -18.48
C GLN A 7 10.73 -14.48 -17.63
N THR A 8 11.16 -13.25 -17.36
CA THR A 8 10.28 -12.23 -16.80
C THR A 8 9.41 -11.68 -17.92
N ASN A 9 8.13 -12.04 -17.93
CA ASN A 9 7.13 -11.35 -18.74
C ASN A 9 7.18 -9.85 -18.42
N GLU A 10 7.32 -9.00 -19.43
CA GLU A 10 7.35 -7.54 -19.28
C GLU A 10 6.02 -6.96 -18.70
N GLN A 11 4.98 -7.79 -18.59
CA GLN A 11 3.70 -7.48 -17.96
C GLN A 11 3.67 -7.66 -16.43
N ASP A 12 4.67 -8.31 -15.83
CA ASP A 12 4.68 -8.66 -14.39
C ASP A 12 5.56 -7.72 -13.54
N GLN A 13 6.03 -6.60 -14.09
CA GLN A 13 6.84 -5.64 -13.33
C GLN A 13 5.94 -4.77 -12.44
N LEU A 14 5.84 -5.15 -11.17
CA LEU A 14 5.17 -4.34 -10.14
C LEU A 14 5.76 -2.94 -10.11
N ARG A 15 4.95 -1.94 -10.46
CA ARG A 15 5.34 -0.54 -10.35
C ARG A 15 5.16 -0.08 -8.90
N VAL A 16 6.25 0.34 -8.27
CA VAL A 16 6.19 1.03 -6.97
C VAL A 16 5.57 2.42 -7.17
N ILE A 17 4.44 2.67 -6.51
CA ILE A 17 3.72 3.96 -6.57
C ILE A 17 3.94 4.82 -5.32
N GLY A 18 4.53 4.24 -4.28
CA GLY A 18 4.91 4.91 -3.04
C GLY A 18 5.68 3.94 -2.14
N HIS A 19 6.61 4.46 -1.35
CA HIS A 19 7.34 3.72 -0.32
C HIS A 19 7.68 4.66 0.84
N GLU A 20 7.46 4.22 2.07
CA GLU A 20 7.76 4.97 3.29
C GLU A 20 8.14 3.96 4.39
N VAL A 21 9.11 4.30 5.23
CA VAL A 21 9.51 3.51 6.40
C VAL A 21 9.07 4.26 7.65
N LEU A 22 8.15 3.65 8.42
CA LEU A 22 7.52 4.27 9.58
C LEU A 22 7.66 3.37 10.80
N ASP A 23 7.76 3.97 11.99
CA ASP A 23 7.59 3.23 13.24
C ASP A 23 6.10 3.17 13.57
N ILE A 24 5.47 2.02 13.27
CA ILE A 24 4.02 1.84 13.42
C ILE A 24 3.57 1.98 14.89
N SER A 25 4.48 1.89 15.86
CA SER A 25 4.18 2.04 17.28
C SER A 25 3.94 3.51 17.68
N GLY A 26 2.88 4.12 17.14
CA GLY A 26 2.44 5.48 17.45
C GLY A 26 2.24 6.37 16.23
N GLU A 27 2.71 5.96 15.05
CA GLU A 27 2.65 6.78 13.83
C GLU A 27 1.49 6.41 12.87
N TYR A 28 0.40 5.84 13.39
CA TYR A 28 -0.78 5.49 12.58
C TYR A 28 -1.28 6.66 11.73
N GLY A 29 -1.22 7.89 12.26
CA GLY A 29 -1.57 9.10 11.51
C GLY A 29 -0.69 9.30 10.27
N LYS A 30 0.65 9.14 10.41
CA LYS A 30 1.58 9.27 9.28
C LYS A 30 1.34 8.18 8.24
N MET A 31 1.07 6.96 8.68
CA MET A 31 0.72 5.85 7.78
C MET A 31 -0.55 6.15 6.99
N ILE A 32 -1.62 6.61 7.65
CA ILE A 32 -2.87 7.00 6.99
C ILE A 32 -2.64 8.15 6.00
N THR A 33 -1.84 9.16 6.37
CA THR A 33 -1.50 10.27 5.49
C THR A 33 -0.74 9.79 4.25
N PHE A 34 0.29 8.98 4.43
CA PHE A 34 1.09 8.42 3.34
C PHE A 34 0.21 7.64 2.34
N PHE A 35 -0.65 6.74 2.84
CA PHE A 35 -1.54 5.98 1.97
C PHE A 35 -2.51 6.88 1.22
N ASN A 36 -3.17 7.82 1.91
CA ASN A 36 -4.11 8.72 1.26
C ASN A 36 -3.43 9.62 0.21
N GLN A 37 -2.23 10.14 0.47
CA GLN A 37 -1.48 10.92 -0.52
C GLN A 37 -1.07 10.07 -1.74
N THR A 38 -0.64 8.83 -1.51
CA THR A 38 -0.23 7.91 -2.58
C THR A 38 -1.41 7.47 -3.46
N LEU A 39 -2.59 7.34 -2.86
CA LEU A 39 -3.78 6.77 -3.50
C LEU A 39 -4.74 7.83 -4.07
N LYS A 40 -4.66 9.08 -3.63
CA LYS A 40 -5.57 10.16 -4.04
C LYS A 40 -5.66 10.34 -5.56
N ASP A 41 -4.52 10.36 -6.24
CA ASP A 41 -4.46 10.56 -7.71
C ASP A 41 -5.00 9.37 -8.50
N LYS A 42 -5.33 8.27 -7.81
CA LYS A 42 -5.96 7.07 -8.37
C LYS A 42 -7.46 7.01 -8.06
N GLY A 43 -8.03 8.06 -7.45
CA GLY A 43 -9.42 8.06 -6.99
C GLY A 43 -9.66 7.09 -5.83
N LEU A 44 -8.62 6.79 -5.03
CA LEU A 44 -8.71 5.84 -3.91
C LEU A 44 -8.43 6.55 -2.57
N ILE A 45 -9.15 6.14 -1.53
CA ILE A 45 -8.98 6.63 -0.15
C ILE A 45 -8.70 5.45 0.79
N PHE A 46 -7.71 5.59 1.65
CA PHE A 46 -7.35 4.63 2.69
C PHE A 46 -7.98 5.01 4.03
N GLY A 47 -8.71 4.07 4.63
CA GLY A 47 -9.27 4.15 5.97
C GLY A 47 -8.66 3.12 6.91
N LEU A 48 -8.42 3.53 8.15
CA LEU A 48 -8.01 2.66 9.24
C LEU A 48 -8.93 2.94 10.45
N SER A 49 -9.50 1.89 11.02
CA SER A 49 -10.20 1.98 12.30
C SER A 49 -9.72 0.88 13.25
N LYS A 50 -9.87 1.10 14.56
CA LYS A 50 -9.51 0.14 15.60
C LYS A 50 -10.75 -0.24 16.40
N SER A 51 -10.99 -1.53 16.56
CA SER A 51 -12.08 -2.08 17.39
C SER A 51 -11.50 -3.11 18.34
N GLY A 52 -11.39 -2.73 19.63
CA GLY A 52 -10.62 -3.50 20.61
C GLY A 52 -9.17 -3.64 20.15
N ASP A 53 -8.68 -4.88 20.10
CA ASP A 53 -7.32 -5.21 19.66
C ASP A 53 -7.20 -5.47 18.16
N LYS A 54 -8.27 -5.25 17.39
CA LYS A 54 -8.30 -5.47 15.95
C LYS A 54 -8.24 -4.16 15.20
N PHE A 55 -7.49 -4.15 14.10
CA PHE A 55 -7.54 -3.10 13.10
C PHE A 55 -8.42 -3.55 11.94
N ALA A 56 -9.23 -2.62 11.43
CA ALA A 56 -9.94 -2.76 10.17
C ALA A 56 -9.35 -1.75 9.17
N ILE A 57 -8.94 -2.27 8.02
CA ILE A 57 -8.40 -1.50 6.89
C ILE A 57 -9.45 -1.51 5.79
N THR A 58 -9.75 -0.34 5.26
CA THR A 58 -10.74 -0.16 4.18
C THR A 58 -10.13 0.69 3.07
N ILE A 59 -10.35 0.31 1.82
CA ILE A 59 -10.05 1.14 0.65
C ILE A 59 -11.38 1.54 0.02
N TYR A 60 -11.56 2.83 -0.20
CA TYR A 60 -12.74 3.39 -0.85
C TYR A 60 -12.38 3.88 -2.26
N GLU A 61 -13.30 3.71 -3.19
CA GLU A 61 -13.28 4.38 -4.49
C GLU A 61 -14.03 5.71 -4.39
N VAL A 62 -13.43 6.78 -4.90
CA VAL A 62 -14.05 8.09 -5.03
C VAL A 62 -14.85 8.10 -6.34
N PRO A 63 -16.14 8.50 -6.30
CA PRO A 63 -16.97 8.64 -7.49
C PRO A 63 -16.41 9.60 -8.54
#